data_AF-A0A9P7GMC8-F1
#
_entry.id   AF-A0A9P7GMC8-F1
#
_cell.length_a   1.000
_cell.length_b   1.000
_cell.length_c   1.000
_cell.angle_alpha   90.00
_cell.angle_beta   90.00
_cell.angle_gamma   90.00
#
_symmetry.space_group_name_H-M   'P 1'
#
loop_
_entity.id
_entity.type
_entity.pdbx_description
1 polymer ?
#
loop_
_entity_poly.entity_id
_entity_poly.type
_entity_poly.pdbx_seq_one_letter_code
_entity_poly.pdbx_strand_id
1 'polypeptide(L)'
;MAYAAGDYLVLNILSYFHAAFSSSGPSTSSSLSLFQDAQAHRWHTALLLRAVSPYAVSTAHALVAVILVRAGSEDVVPVEIGRVLNGAIVGIVECVPDIPGLPYTQCAAAPRPTSTTCVRLALARAVSPQETELHVMTPLPHHLLARTRVLAKSVLELLVWGMLDLGGAGEVQVPYLKWGEGRGPRMGSGSG
;
A
#
# COMPACT_ATOMS: atom_id res chain seq x y z
N MET A 1 -10.11 -29.70 13.48
CA MET A 1 -8.87 -28.92 13.31
C MET A 1 -9.12 -27.55 13.90
N ALA A 2 -8.25 -27.04 14.78
CA ALA A 2 -8.41 -25.73 15.40
C ALA A 2 -7.51 -24.70 14.70
N TYR A 3 -8.03 -23.50 14.44
CA TYR A 3 -7.27 -22.40 13.86
C TYR A 3 -6.45 -21.66 14.91
N ALA A 4 -5.22 -21.30 14.58
CA ALA A 4 -4.36 -20.47 15.40
C ALA A 4 -4.66 -18.97 15.20
N ALA A 5 -4.20 -18.13 16.13
CA ALA A 5 -4.35 -16.67 16.03
C ALA A 5 -3.75 -16.11 14.73
N GLY A 6 -2.66 -16.70 14.24
CA GLY A 6 -2.06 -16.33 12.96
C GLY A 6 -3.01 -16.52 11.78
N ASP A 7 -3.74 -17.63 11.73
CA ASP A 7 -4.69 -17.94 10.65
C ASP A 7 -5.80 -16.89 10.57
N TYR A 8 -6.34 -16.48 11.72
CA TYR A 8 -7.35 -15.43 11.79
C TYR A 8 -6.80 -14.07 11.33
N LEU A 9 -5.55 -13.74 11.68
CA LEU A 9 -4.92 -12.52 11.19
C LEU A 9 -4.78 -12.53 9.66
N VAL A 10 -4.36 -13.66 9.08
CA VAL A 10 -4.26 -13.82 7.61
C VAL A 10 -5.61 -13.58 6.96
N LEU A 11 -6.65 -14.26 7.46
CA LEU A 11 -8.00 -14.17 6.91
C LEU A 11 -8.55 -12.76 7.02
N ASN A 12 -8.31 -12.06 8.13
CA ASN A 12 -8.73 -10.67 8.32
C ASN A 12 -8.02 -9.71 7.36
N ILE A 13 -6.71 -9.89 7.14
CA ILE A 13 -5.93 -9.06 6.20
C ILE A 13 -6.42 -9.27 4.77
N LEU A 14 -6.58 -10.52 4.33
CA LEU A 14 -7.08 -10.82 2.98
C LEU A 14 -8.51 -10.31 2.80
N SER A 15 -9.37 -10.57 3.79
CA SER A 15 -10.75 -10.06 3.81
C SER A 15 -10.77 -8.54 3.65
N TYR A 16 -9.89 -7.81 4.34
CA TYR A 16 -9.76 -6.37 4.22
C TYR A 16 -9.38 -5.92 2.80
N PHE A 17 -8.36 -6.52 2.20
CA PHE A 17 -7.91 -6.11 0.85
C PHE A 17 -8.87 -6.49 -0.28
N HIS A 18 -9.74 -7.47 -0.04
CA HIS A 18 -10.84 -7.81 -0.96
C HIS A 18 -12.13 -7.03 -0.67
N ALA A 19 -12.21 -6.27 0.42
CA ALA A 19 -13.40 -5.49 0.76
C ALA A 19 -13.57 -4.26 -0.15
N ALA A 20 -14.82 -3.97 -0.52
CA ALA A 20 -15.22 -2.72 -1.16
C ALA A 20 -15.89 -1.81 -0.13
N PHE A 21 -15.38 -0.58 -0.04
CA PHE A 21 -15.91 0.48 0.79
C PHE A 21 -16.65 1.48 -0.09
N SER A 22 -17.84 1.89 0.35
CA SER A 22 -18.59 2.96 -0.31
C SER A 22 -17.96 4.30 0.06
N SER A 23 -17.82 5.20 -0.91
CA SER A 23 -17.65 6.62 -0.60
C SER A 23 -19.00 7.32 -0.73
N SER A 24 -19.58 7.73 0.39
CA SER A 24 -20.65 8.73 0.33
C SER A 24 -20.06 10.05 -0.22
N GLY A 25 -20.82 10.76 -1.05
CA GLY A 25 -20.36 11.97 -1.76
C GLY A 25 -19.90 13.10 -0.83
N PRO A 26 -19.48 14.25 -1.39
CA PRO A 26 -18.70 15.28 -0.68
C PRO A 26 -19.50 15.87 0.49
N SER A 27 -19.37 15.24 1.66
CA SER A 27 -20.05 15.63 2.87
C SER A 27 -19.01 16.24 3.80
N THR A 28 -19.04 17.56 3.81
CA THR A 28 -18.42 18.50 4.75
C THR A 28 -17.64 17.87 5.92
N SER A 29 -16.32 17.91 5.78
CA SER A 29 -15.30 18.18 6.81
C SER A 29 -15.66 17.79 8.26
N SER A 30 -15.90 16.51 8.50
CA SER A 30 -16.06 15.97 9.86
C SER A 30 -15.25 14.68 9.96
N SER A 31 -14.36 14.54 10.95
CA SER A 31 -13.62 13.29 11.21
C SER A 31 -14.54 12.07 11.40
N LEU A 32 -15.81 12.29 11.73
CA LEU A 32 -16.86 11.27 11.83
C LEU A 32 -17.30 10.67 10.48
N SER A 33 -17.22 11.39 9.35
CA SER A 33 -17.64 10.85 8.05
C SER A 33 -16.66 9.82 7.48
N LEU A 34 -15.36 9.91 7.83
CA LEU A 34 -14.35 8.89 7.49
C LEU A 34 -14.64 7.51 8.12
N PHE A 35 -15.36 7.48 9.25
CA PHE A 35 -15.80 6.24 9.90
C PHE A 35 -17.09 5.69 9.31
N GLN A 36 -17.94 6.54 8.73
CA GLN A 36 -19.15 6.08 8.02
C GLN A 36 -18.82 5.43 6.68
N ASP A 37 -17.80 5.94 5.97
CA ASP A 37 -17.23 5.29 4.77
C ASP A 37 -16.27 4.11 5.12
N ALA A 38 -16.29 3.62 6.37
CA ALA A 38 -15.43 2.52 6.83
C ALA A 38 -16.08 1.14 6.82
N GLN A 39 -17.37 1.06 6.50
CA GLN A 39 -18.03 -0.23 6.45
C GLN A 39 -17.79 -0.91 5.10
N ALA A 40 -17.26 -2.14 5.15
CA ALA A 40 -17.21 -3.00 3.99
C ALA A 40 -18.64 -3.43 3.62
N HIS A 41 -19.06 -3.14 2.38
CA HIS A 41 -20.39 -3.53 1.91
C HIS A 41 -20.38 -4.78 1.03
N ARG A 42 -19.21 -5.13 0.47
CA ARG A 42 -19.03 -6.26 -0.44
C ARG A 42 -17.58 -6.75 -0.42
N TRP A 43 -17.37 -8.01 -0.78
CA TRP A 43 -16.04 -8.58 -1.06
C TRP A 43 -15.90 -8.94 -2.54
N HIS A 44 -14.82 -8.50 -3.17
CA HIS A 44 -14.44 -8.84 -4.54
C HIS A 44 -13.33 -9.89 -4.53
N THR A 45 -13.73 -11.16 -4.43
CA THR A 45 -12.81 -12.31 -4.42
C THR A 45 -12.52 -12.89 -5.80
N ALA A 46 -13.20 -12.40 -6.85
CA ALA A 46 -13.05 -12.88 -8.22
C ALA A 46 -11.71 -12.47 -8.86
N LEU A 47 -11.07 -11.41 -8.36
CA LEU A 47 -9.76 -10.95 -8.79
C LEU A 47 -8.75 -11.21 -7.68
N LEU A 48 -7.63 -11.86 -8.03
CA LEU A 48 -6.49 -12.00 -7.14
C LEU A 48 -5.87 -10.62 -6.86
N LEU A 49 -5.26 -10.42 -5.68
CA LEU A 49 -4.60 -9.15 -5.35
C LEU A 49 -3.52 -8.78 -6.38
N ARG A 50 -2.78 -9.77 -6.89
CA ARG A 50 -1.80 -9.54 -7.97
C ARG A 50 -2.41 -8.93 -9.24
N ALA A 51 -3.70 -9.18 -9.48
CA ALA A 51 -4.49 -8.77 -10.62
C ALA A 51 -5.38 -7.55 -10.31
N VAL A 52 -5.05 -6.80 -9.26
CA VAL A 52 -5.56 -5.45 -9.03
C VAL A 52 -4.48 -4.45 -9.44
N SER A 53 -4.87 -3.41 -10.19
CA SER A 53 -3.95 -2.34 -10.59
C SER A 53 -3.53 -1.52 -9.36
N PRO A 54 -2.22 -1.39 -9.07
CA PRO A 54 -1.76 -0.54 -8.00
C PRO A 54 -1.84 0.94 -8.38
N TYR A 55 -1.84 1.80 -7.37
CA TYR A 55 -1.60 3.23 -7.52
C TYR A 55 -0.10 3.50 -7.56
N ALA A 56 0.36 4.22 -8.60
CA ALA A 56 1.72 4.71 -8.67
C ALA A 56 1.85 6.01 -7.87
N VAL A 57 2.59 5.96 -6.77
CA VAL A 57 2.77 7.08 -5.84
C VAL A 57 4.20 7.57 -5.96
N SER A 58 4.40 8.83 -6.38
CA SER A 58 5.73 9.44 -6.43
C SER A 58 6.24 9.70 -5.01
N THR A 59 7.35 9.07 -4.63
CA THR A 59 7.94 9.18 -3.29
C THR A 59 8.40 10.60 -2.98
N ALA A 60 8.83 11.36 -3.99
CA ALA A 60 9.32 12.73 -3.85
C ALA A 60 8.22 13.78 -3.65
N HIS A 61 7.00 13.55 -4.17
CA HIS A 61 5.95 14.59 -4.21
C HIS A 61 4.69 14.22 -3.43
N ALA A 62 4.34 12.94 -3.41
CA ALA A 62 3.09 12.47 -2.81
C ALA A 62 3.27 12.11 -1.33
N LEU A 63 4.48 11.71 -0.92
CA LEU A 63 4.80 11.38 0.46
C LEU A 63 5.50 12.54 1.16
N VAL A 64 5.02 12.85 2.36
CA VAL A 64 5.64 13.81 3.29
C VAL A 64 6.54 13.06 4.27
N ALA A 65 6.10 11.91 4.79
CA ALA A 65 6.88 11.14 5.75
C ALA A 65 6.54 9.65 5.70
N VAL A 66 7.55 8.82 5.95
CA VAL A 66 7.42 7.41 6.31
C VAL A 66 7.88 7.26 7.75
N ILE A 67 7.08 6.57 8.56
CA ILE A 67 7.34 6.33 9.97
C ILE A 67 7.40 4.81 10.17
N LEU A 68 8.49 4.33 10.77
CA LEU A 68 8.61 2.93 11.15
C LEU A 68 8.27 2.80 12.64
N VAL A 69 7.15 2.15 12.95
CA VAL A 69 6.64 2.05 14.32
C VAL A 69 7.00 0.68 14.90
N ARG A 70 8.27 0.44 15.24
CA ARG A 70 8.72 -0.76 16.00
C ARG A 70 10.18 -0.77 16.44
N ALA A 71 10.51 -1.73 17.31
CA ALA A 71 11.87 -2.25 17.49
C ALA A 71 12.40 -2.88 16.20
N GLY A 72 13.66 -2.59 15.88
CA GLY A 72 14.31 -2.82 14.59
C GLY A 72 14.14 -1.66 13.60
N SER A 73 13.41 -0.59 13.95
CA SER A 73 13.36 0.63 13.11
C SER A 73 14.64 1.45 13.25
N GLU A 74 15.40 1.22 14.32
CA GLU A 74 16.70 1.79 14.58
C GLU A 74 17.80 1.27 13.66
N ASP A 75 17.64 0.08 13.10
CA ASP A 75 18.64 -0.53 12.21
C ASP A 75 18.40 -0.18 10.73
N VAL A 76 17.25 0.41 10.41
CA VAL A 76 16.91 0.78 9.04
C VAL A 76 17.53 2.13 8.72
N VAL A 77 18.57 2.11 7.90
CA VAL A 77 19.15 3.34 7.36
C VAL A 77 18.23 3.92 6.26
N PRO A 78 18.22 5.25 6.05
CA PRO A 78 17.30 5.86 5.08
C PRO A 78 17.40 5.33 3.65
N VAL A 79 18.58 4.87 3.23
CA VAL A 79 18.78 4.27 1.90
C VAL A 79 18.13 2.88 1.75
N GLU A 80 17.71 2.24 2.85
CA GLU A 80 17.06 0.93 2.81
C GLU A 80 15.53 1.03 2.90
N ILE A 81 14.98 2.24 3.03
CA ILE A 81 13.54 2.44 3.26
C ILE A 81 12.70 1.85 2.12
N GLY A 82 13.16 1.94 0.87
CA GLY A 82 12.49 1.34 -0.28
C GLY A 82 12.38 -0.18 -0.15
N ARG A 83 13.46 -0.83 0.30
CA ARG A 83 13.48 -2.29 0.52
C ARG A 83 12.55 -2.71 1.66
N VAL A 84 12.55 -1.94 2.74
CA VAL A 84 11.71 -2.20 3.91
C VAL A 84 10.23 -2.01 3.59
N LEU A 85 9.86 -1.06 2.73
CA LEU A 85 8.47 -0.85 2.32
C LEU A 85 7.99 -1.91 1.32
N ASN A 86 8.88 -2.57 0.59
CA ASN A 86 8.49 -3.56 -0.41
C ASN A 86 7.82 -4.79 0.24
N GLY A 87 6.54 -5.02 -0.10
CA GLY A 87 5.71 -6.08 0.49
C GLY A 87 5.08 -5.75 1.84
N ALA A 88 5.31 -4.55 2.36
CA ALA A 88 4.83 -4.13 3.67
C ALA A 88 3.35 -3.77 3.68
N ILE A 89 2.67 -4.06 4.79
CA ILE A 89 1.39 -3.43 5.10
C ILE A 89 1.67 -2.15 5.87
N VAL A 90 1.21 -1.03 5.31
CA VAL A 90 1.39 0.31 5.84
C VAL A 90 0.05 0.91 6.24
N GLY A 91 0.03 1.65 7.35
CA GLY A 91 -1.07 2.52 7.71
C GLY A 91 -0.95 3.84 6.96
N ILE A 92 -2.03 4.28 6.34
CA ILE A 92 -2.20 5.62 5.79
C ILE A 92 -2.60 6.52 6.96
N VAL A 93 -1.77 7.51 7.29
CA VAL A 93 -1.96 8.35 8.47
C VAL A 93 -2.25 9.80 8.06
N GLU A 94 -3.30 10.36 8.67
CA GLU A 94 -3.54 11.81 8.68
C GLU A 94 -2.86 12.37 9.94
N CYS A 95 -1.85 13.21 9.74
CA CYS A 95 -1.11 13.89 10.79
C CYS A 95 -1.11 15.39 10.47
N VAL A 96 -1.44 16.22 11.46
CA VAL A 96 -1.20 17.66 11.37
C VAL A 96 0.32 17.85 11.51
N PRO A 97 1.02 18.42 10.51
CA PRO A 97 2.47 18.33 10.46
C PRO A 97 3.12 19.29 11.45
N ASP A 98 4.14 18.80 12.16
CA ASP A 98 5.16 19.61 12.83
C ASP A 98 6.57 19.17 12.41
N ILE A 99 6.69 18.45 11.29
CA ILE A 99 7.95 17.81 10.87
C ILE A 99 8.32 18.27 9.44
N PRO A 100 9.38 19.09 9.28
CA PRO A 100 9.93 19.43 7.97
C PRO A 100 11.05 18.45 7.57
N GLY A 101 11.00 17.91 6.35
CA GLY A 101 12.12 17.18 5.71
C GLY A 101 11.76 15.83 5.05
N LEU A 102 12.56 15.42 4.07
CA LEU A 102 12.44 14.19 3.23
C LEU A 102 12.14 12.89 4.04
N PRO A 103 11.50 11.88 3.42
CA PRO A 103 10.38 11.18 4.03
C PRO A 103 10.76 9.96 4.87
N TYR A 104 11.84 10.01 5.64
CA TYR A 104 12.09 9.06 6.73
C TYR A 104 13.25 9.55 7.59
N THR A 105 13.03 9.59 8.91
CA THR A 105 14.07 9.84 9.90
C THR A 105 14.30 8.56 10.68
N GLN A 106 15.53 8.03 10.64
CA GLN A 106 15.93 6.86 11.40
C GLN A 106 15.71 7.11 12.90
N CYS A 107 15.21 6.10 13.61
CA CYS A 107 14.81 6.21 15.02
C CYS A 107 13.79 7.32 15.32
N ALA A 108 13.00 7.77 14.33
CA ALA A 108 11.95 8.75 14.59
C ALA A 108 10.98 8.24 15.66
N ALA A 109 10.60 9.12 16.60
CA ALA A 109 9.58 8.80 17.57
C ALA A 109 8.25 8.51 16.86
N ALA A 110 7.52 7.52 17.39
CA ALA A 110 6.16 7.27 16.92
C ALA A 110 5.30 8.53 17.10
N PRO A 111 4.40 8.83 16.16
CA PRO A 111 3.53 9.99 16.27
C PRO A 111 2.64 9.89 17.51
N ARG A 112 2.31 11.05 18.10
CA ARG A 112 1.42 11.08 19.27
C ARG A 112 0.02 10.64 18.85
N PRO A 113 -0.62 9.71 19.58
CA PRO A 113 -1.94 9.18 19.22
C PRO A 113 -3.04 10.26 19.26
N THR A 114 -2.83 11.36 19.98
CA THR A 114 -3.77 12.49 20.06
C THR A 114 -3.74 13.40 18.83
N SER A 115 -2.66 13.39 18.05
CA SER A 115 -2.48 14.26 16.88
C SER A 115 -2.49 13.50 15.54
N THR A 116 -2.66 12.17 15.58
CA THR A 116 -2.63 11.33 14.39
C THR A 116 -3.78 10.36 14.33
N THR A 117 -4.38 10.25 13.14
CA THR A 117 -5.45 9.28 12.87
C THR A 117 -4.99 8.33 11.77
N CYS A 118 -5.05 7.02 12.04
CA CYS A 118 -4.87 6.02 11.00
C CYS A 118 -6.16 5.96 10.16
N VAL A 119 -6.08 6.40 8.91
CA VAL A 119 -7.23 6.47 8.01
C VAL A 119 -7.58 5.05 7.55
N ARG A 120 -6.63 4.33 6.95
CA ARG A 120 -6.81 2.97 6.42
C ARG A 120 -5.47 2.25 6.29
N LEU A 121 -5.53 0.96 5.95
CA LEU A 121 -4.36 0.18 5.60
C LEU A 121 -4.15 0.15 4.08
N ALA A 122 -2.90 0.00 3.69
CA ALA A 122 -2.49 -0.19 2.32
C ALA A 122 -1.34 -1.19 2.23
N LEU A 123 -1.20 -1.80 1.07
CA LEU A 123 -0.12 -2.70 0.73
C LEU A 123 0.85 -1.95 -0.17
N ALA A 124 2.09 -1.78 0.27
CA ALA A 124 3.18 -1.35 -0.59
C ALA A 124 3.66 -2.57 -1.40
N ARG A 125 3.03 -2.80 -2.55
CA ARG A 125 3.22 -4.02 -3.36
C ARG A 125 4.63 -4.10 -3.95
N ALA A 126 5.16 -2.97 -4.41
CA ALA A 126 6.45 -2.90 -5.07
C ALA A 126 7.03 -1.50 -4.95
N VAL A 127 8.35 -1.42 -4.98
CA VAL A 127 9.09 -0.16 -5.11
C VAL A 127 9.86 -0.21 -6.42
N SER A 128 9.83 0.89 -7.18
CA SER A 128 10.63 1.03 -8.39
C SER A 128 12.13 0.87 -8.09
N PRO A 129 12.94 0.32 -9.02
CA PRO A 129 14.39 0.16 -8.84
C PRO A 129 15.14 1.47 -8.58
N GLN A 130 14.56 2.59 -9.01
CA GLN A 130 15.11 3.93 -8.79
C GLN A 130 14.55 4.59 -7.51
N GLU A 131 13.65 3.90 -6.79
CA GLU A 131 12.99 4.35 -5.56
C GLU A 131 12.20 5.67 -5.70
N THR A 132 11.87 6.04 -6.93
CA THR A 132 11.11 7.25 -7.29
C THR A 132 9.60 7.04 -7.19
N GLU A 133 9.17 5.80 -7.35
CA GLU A 133 7.77 5.38 -7.36
C GLU A 133 7.52 4.19 -6.43
N LEU A 134 6.42 4.29 -5.69
CA LEU A 134 5.87 3.27 -4.80
C LEU A 134 4.53 2.79 -5.36
N HIS A 135 4.39 1.49 -5.58
CA HIS A 135 3.13 0.88 -5.99
C HIS A 135 2.31 0.50 -4.77
N VAL A 136 1.22 1.22 -4.54
CA VAL A 136 0.36 1.05 -3.38
C VAL A 136 -0.97 0.46 -3.79
N MET A 137 -1.41 -0.58 -3.10
CA MET A 137 -2.76 -1.13 -3.22
C MET A 137 -3.54 -0.83 -1.95
N THR A 138 -4.73 -0.28 -2.12
CA THR A 138 -5.64 -0.07 -1.00
C THR A 138 -7.08 -0.13 -1.49
N PRO A 139 -8.01 -0.65 -0.68
CA PRO A 139 -9.43 -0.56 -0.98
C PRO A 139 -9.99 0.86 -0.73
N LEU A 140 -9.14 1.83 -0.37
CA LEU A 140 -9.51 3.23 -0.14
C LEU A 140 -9.83 3.95 -1.47
N PRO A 141 -10.92 4.76 -1.51
CA PRO A 141 -11.20 5.65 -2.63
C PRO A 141 -10.09 6.69 -2.86
N HIS A 142 -9.82 7.01 -4.13
CA HIS A 142 -8.75 7.93 -4.57
C HIS A 142 -8.74 9.30 -3.88
N HIS A 143 -9.90 9.88 -3.58
CA HIS A 143 -9.97 11.22 -2.98
C HIS A 143 -9.46 11.26 -1.53
N LEU A 144 -9.50 10.13 -0.81
CA LEU A 144 -8.94 10.01 0.54
C LEU A 144 -7.44 9.73 0.51
N LEU A 145 -6.96 9.02 -0.53
CA LEU A 145 -5.53 8.88 -0.80
C LEU A 145 -4.86 10.23 -1.06
N ALA A 146 -5.47 11.10 -1.88
CA ALA A 146 -4.90 12.40 -2.20
C ALA A 146 -4.69 13.33 -0.99
N ARG A 147 -5.48 13.13 0.07
CA ARG A 147 -5.40 13.91 1.32
C ARG A 147 -4.30 13.43 2.27
N THR A 148 -3.85 12.19 2.13
CA THR A 148 -2.99 11.53 3.10
C THR A 148 -1.59 11.39 2.51
N ARG A 149 -0.59 11.88 3.25
CA ARG A 149 0.81 11.93 2.77
C ARG A 149 1.79 11.25 3.69
N VAL A 150 1.31 10.64 4.78
CA VAL A 150 2.17 9.96 5.76
C VAL A 150 1.85 8.47 5.75
N LEU A 151 2.90 7.66 5.63
CA LEU A 151 2.82 6.21 5.74
C LEU A 151 3.46 5.77 7.05
N ALA A 152 2.76 4.92 7.81
CA ALA A 152 3.31 4.28 9.00
C ALA A 152 3.44 2.78 8.76
N LYS A 153 4.67 2.25 8.67
CA LYS A 153 4.92 0.81 8.61
C LYS A 153 4.93 0.23 10.02
N SER A 154 4.25 -0.90 10.18
CA SER A 154 4.30 -1.73 11.39
C SER A 154 4.99 -3.07 11.11
N VAL A 155 4.81 -4.06 11.99
CA VAL A 155 5.27 -5.44 11.77
C VAL A 155 4.45 -6.21 10.74
N LEU A 156 3.26 -5.70 10.38
CA LEU A 156 2.37 -6.43 9.48
C LEU A 156 2.94 -6.42 8.06
N GLU A 157 3.04 -7.61 7.49
CA GLU A 157 3.51 -7.83 6.12
C GLU A 157 2.50 -8.71 5.40
N LEU A 158 2.40 -8.54 4.07
CA LEU A 158 1.52 -9.39 3.31
C LEU A 158 2.13 -10.78 3.22
N LEU A 159 1.38 -11.77 3.68
CA LEU A 159 1.80 -13.15 3.60
C LEU A 159 1.81 -13.60 2.15
N VAL A 160 2.85 -14.37 1.79
CA VAL A 160 3.12 -14.88 0.44
C VAL A 160 1.86 -15.40 -0.28
N TRP A 161 0.97 -16.07 0.46
CA TRP A 161 -0.30 -16.62 -0.01
C TRP A 161 -1.23 -15.62 -0.70
N GLY A 162 -1.23 -14.34 -0.29
CA GLY A 162 -2.05 -13.30 -0.94
C GLY A 162 -1.59 -12.91 -2.34
N MET A 163 -0.33 -13.24 -2.67
CA MET A 163 0.28 -12.97 -3.97
C MET A 163 0.48 -14.23 -4.82
N LEU A 164 0.16 -15.41 -4.28
CA LEU A 164 0.27 -16.67 -5.02
C LEU A 164 -0.82 -16.80 -6.09
N ASP A 165 -0.42 -17.45 -7.18
CA ASP A 165 -1.32 -17.89 -8.23
C ASP A 165 -2.03 -19.14 -7.75
N LEU A 166 -3.24 -18.99 -7.23
CA LEU A 166 -4.11 -20.13 -6.98
C LEU A 166 -4.59 -20.64 -8.36
N GLY A 167 -3.77 -21.52 -8.94
CA GLY A 167 -3.80 -21.97 -10.34
C GLY A 167 -5.19 -22.33 -10.85
N GLY A 168 -5.75 -21.46 -11.69
CA GLY A 168 -7.04 -21.67 -12.36
C GLY A 168 -7.42 -20.58 -13.35
N ALA A 169 -6.93 -19.34 -13.16
CA ALA A 169 -7.06 -18.29 -14.16
C ALA A 169 -5.84 -18.32 -15.09
N GLY A 170 -6.00 -18.98 -16.25
CA GLY A 170 -5.01 -19.01 -17.31
C GLY A 170 -4.46 -17.61 -17.55
N GLU A 171 -3.13 -17.52 -17.59
CA GLU A 171 -2.28 -16.39 -18.00
C GLU A 171 -3.07 -15.11 -18.32
N VAL A 172 -3.65 -14.49 -17.28
CA VAL A 172 -4.26 -13.18 -17.45
C VAL A 172 -3.08 -12.27 -17.72
N GLN A 173 -2.98 -11.82 -18.96
CA GLN A 173 -1.96 -10.88 -19.42
C GLN A 173 -2.21 -9.57 -18.70
N VAL A 174 -1.69 -9.46 -17.49
CA VAL A 174 -1.89 -8.31 -16.62
C VAL A 174 -0.76 -7.31 -16.89
N PRO A 175 -1.01 -6.16 -17.54
CA PRO A 175 0.05 -5.27 -18.03
C PRO A 175 0.97 -4.74 -16.92
N TYR A 176 0.44 -4.55 -15.71
CA TYR A 176 1.18 -4.03 -14.56
C TYR A 176 1.94 -5.11 -13.76
N LEU A 177 1.95 -6.37 -14.21
CA LEU A 177 2.87 -7.40 -13.69
C LEU A 177 4.26 -7.33 -14.35
N LYS A 178 4.39 -6.63 -15.49
CA LYS A 178 5.66 -6.50 -16.21
C LYS A 178 6.40 -5.24 -15.75
N TRP A 179 7.36 -5.41 -14.86
CA TRP A 179 8.32 -4.35 -14.54
C TRP A 179 9.65 -4.65 -15.24
N GLY A 180 10.13 -3.74 -16.10
CA GLY A 180 11.46 -3.83 -16.73
C GLY A 180 11.53 -4.15 -18.23
N GLU A 181 10.42 -4.27 -18.96
CA GLU A 181 10.46 -4.35 -20.44
C GLU A 181 10.61 -2.95 -21.05
N GLY A 182 11.80 -2.38 -20.85
CA GLY A 182 12.28 -1.17 -21.51
C GLY A 182 13.53 -1.46 -22.33
N ARG A 183 13.39 -2.21 -23.44
CA ARG A 183 14.26 -2.18 -24.64
C ARG A 183 13.67 -3.10 -25.71
N GLY A 184 13.16 -2.51 -26.80
CA GLY A 184 12.63 -3.27 -27.93
C GLY A 184 13.70 -3.87 -28.85
N PRO A 185 13.30 -4.65 -29.87
CA PRO A 185 14.00 -4.75 -31.13
C PRO A 185 13.27 -3.91 -32.18
N ARG A 186 13.91 -2.82 -32.62
CA ARG A 186 13.77 -2.39 -34.01
C ARG A 186 14.51 -3.44 -34.84
N MET A 187 13.79 -4.35 -35.47
CA MET A 187 14.30 -5.07 -36.64
C MET A 187 13.42 -4.70 -37.81
N GLY A 188 14.00 -3.92 -38.72
CA GLY A 188 13.34 -3.43 -39.91
C GLY A 188 12.87 -4.59 -40.78
N SER A 189 11.74 -4.36 -41.43
CA SER A 189 11.39 -5.02 -42.67
C SER A 189 12.54 -4.81 -43.67
N GLY A 190 13.35 -5.84 -43.87
CA GLY A 190 14.29 -5.93 -44.98
C GLY A 190 13.77 -6.97 -45.94
N SER A 191 13.06 -6.51 -46.97
CA SER A 191 12.75 -7.29 -48.17
C SER A 191 14.06 -7.68 -48.88
N GLY A 192 14.19 -8.94 -49.26
CA GLY A 192 15.28 -9.50 -50.06
C GLY A 192 15.01 -10.96 -50.35
#